data_AF-A0A1A6A5F9-F1
#
_entry.id   AF-A0A1A6A5F9-F1
#
_cell.length_a   1.000
_cell.length_b   1.000
_cell.length_c   1.000
_cell.angle_alpha   90.00
_cell.angle_beta   90.00
_cell.angle_gamma   90.00
#
_symmetry.space_group_name_H-M   'P 1'
#
loop_
_entity.id
_entity.type
_entity.pdbx_description
1 polymer ?
#
loop_
_entity_poly.entity_id
_entity_poly.type
_entity_poly.pdbx_seq_one_letter_code
_entity_poly.pdbx_strand_id
1 'polypeptide(L)' 'MLGLGKIGHWMFDLIAISTIIAGVKKNTGYGFHLGLIQDTAIRGFLDSYFQLGETVFGIISGYVVNSRYFKRQVE' A
#
# COMPACT_ATOMS: atom_id res chain seq x y z
N MET A 1 -20.52 -1.31 -20.95
CA MET A 1 -19.11 -1.05 -21.34
C MET A 1 -18.36 -0.59 -20.10
N LEU A 2 -17.31 -1.30 -19.70
CA LEU A 2 -16.39 -0.82 -18.66
C LEU A 2 -15.65 0.40 -19.24
N GLY A 3 -16.10 1.61 -18.89
CA GLY A 3 -15.43 2.82 -19.31
C GLY A 3 -14.04 2.92 -18.66
N LEU A 4 -13.04 3.33 -19.42
CA LEU A 4 -11.64 3.46 -18.96
C LEU A 4 -11.51 4.24 -17.64
N GLY A 5 -12.39 5.21 -17.37
CA GLY A 5 -12.43 5.94 -16.11
C GLY A 5 -12.79 5.09 -14.88
N LYS A 6 -13.68 4.10 -15.01
CA LYS A 6 -14.06 3.21 -13.88
C LYS A 6 -12.94 2.24 -13.52
N ILE A 7 -12.28 1.67 -14.53
CA ILE A 7 -11.15 0.76 -14.31
C ILE A 7 -10.00 1.51 -13.64
N GLY A 8 -9.65 2.70 -14.15
CA GLY A 8 -8.60 3.54 -13.55
C GLY A 8 -8.89 3.90 -12.09
N HIS A 9 -10.15 4.24 -11.77
CA HIS A 9 -10.55 4.53 -10.40
C HIS A 9 -10.36 3.31 -9.47
N TRP A 10 -10.82 2.13 -9.87
CA TRP A 10 -10.64 0.92 -9.06
C TRP A 10 -9.17 0.54 -8.88
N MET A 11 -8.34 0.73 -9.91
CA MET A 11 -6.90 0.52 -9.77
C MET A 11 -6.29 1.50 -8.79
N PHE A 12 -6.66 2.78 -8.87
CA PHE A 12 -6.20 3.79 -7.92
C PHE A 12 -6.63 3.46 -6.49
N ASP A 13 -7.89 3.07 -6.29
CA ASP A 13 -8.42 2.67 -4.99
C ASP A 13 -7.67 1.46 -4.43
N LEU A 14 -7.40 0.45 -5.25
CA LEU A 14 -6.61 -0.71 -4.84
C LEU A 14 -5.20 -0.29 -4.39
N ILE A 15 -4.51 0.57 -5.14
CA ILE A 15 -3.17 1.05 -4.75
C ILE A 15 -3.25 1.87 -3.46
N ALA A 16 -4.27 2.72 -3.32
CA ALA A 16 -4.47 3.52 -2.12
C ALA A 16 -4.69 2.64 -0.88
N ILE A 17 -5.56 1.63 -0.99
CA ILE A 17 -5.85 0.68 0.08
C ILE A 17 -4.57 -0.08 0.50
N SER A 18 -3.80 -0.62 -0.45
CA SER A 18 -2.56 -1.34 -0.11
C SER A 18 -1.52 -0.40 0.53
N THR A 19 -1.44 0.84 0.08
CA THR A 19 -0.55 1.87 0.66
C THR A 19 -0.95 2.24 2.09
N ILE A 20 -2.25 2.36 2.38
CA ILE A 20 -2.75 2.61 3.75
C ILE A 20 -2.37 1.44 4.66
N ILE A 21 -2.58 0.19 4.22
CA ILE A 21 -2.24 -1.01 4.98
C ILE A 21 -0.73 -1.07 5.25
N ALA A 22 0.10 -0.73 4.27
CA ALA A 22 1.55 -0.62 4.46
C ALA A 22 1.92 0.42 5.53
N GLY A 23 1.24 1.58 5.53
CA GLY A 23 1.38 2.58 6.59
C GLY A 23 0.99 2.07 7.97
N VAL A 24 -0.12 1.32 8.10
CA VAL A 24 -0.51 0.68 9.37
C VAL A 24 0.57 -0.30 9.84
N LYS A 25 1.08 -1.15 8.95
CA LYS A 25 2.18 -2.08 9.25
C LYS A 25 3.44 -1.35 9.70
N LYS A 26 3.81 -0.26 9.04
CA LYS A 26 5.00 0.53 9.40
C LYS A 26 4.89 1.19 10.78
N ASN A 27 3.70 1.65 11.15
CA ASN A 27 3.47 2.33 12.43
C ASN A 27 3.23 1.37 13.61
N THR A 28 2.59 0.22 13.36
CA THR A 28 2.16 -0.70 14.42
C THR A 28 3.00 -1.98 14.51
N GLY A 29 3.72 -2.33 13.45
CA GLY A 29 4.44 -3.61 13.32
C GLY A 29 3.55 -4.79 12.89
N TYR A 30 2.23 -4.63 12.80
CA TYR A 30 1.30 -5.71 12.45
C TYR A 30 0.97 -5.71 10.94
N GLY A 31 1.09 -6.88 10.31
CA GLY A 31 0.75 -7.08 8.90
C GLY A 31 -0.34 -8.13 8.70
N PHE A 32 -0.83 -8.28 7.47
CA PHE A 32 -1.83 -9.30 7.13
C PHE A 32 -1.24 -10.71 7.28
N HIS A 33 -1.94 -11.60 7.97
CA HIS A 33 -1.48 -12.98 8.18
C HIS A 33 -1.79 -13.85 6.94
N LEU A 34 -0.93 -13.77 5.92
CA LEU A 34 -1.08 -14.52 4.67
C LEU A 34 -0.98 -16.05 4.85
N GLY A 35 -0.36 -16.53 5.94
CA GLY A 35 -0.27 -17.95 6.28
C GLY A 35 -1.63 -18.63 6.54
N LEU A 36 -2.68 -17.87 6.86
CA LEU A 36 -4.04 -18.42 7.05
C LEU A 36 -4.74 -18.72 5.72
N ILE A 37 -4.24 -18.18 4.61
CA ILE A 37 -4.80 -18.41 3.28
C ILE A 37 -4.23 -19.71 2.76
N GLN A 38 -5.06 -20.76 2.65
CA GLN A 38 -4.62 -22.07 2.20
C GLN A 38 -4.25 -22.10 0.71
N ASP A 39 -4.96 -21.31 -0.10
CA ASP A 39 -4.73 -21.23 -1.54
C ASP A 39 -3.43 -20.44 -1.85
N THR A 40 -2.47 -21.13 -2.46
CA THR A 40 -1.15 -20.56 -2.79
C THR A 40 -1.22 -19.43 -3.83
N ALA A 41 -2.14 -19.50 -4.79
CA ALA A 41 -2.28 -18.48 -5.83
C ALA A 41 -2.85 -17.19 -5.25
N ILE A 42 -3.91 -17.30 -4.44
CA ILE A 42 -4.50 -16.15 -3.73
C ILE A 42 -3.47 -15.55 -2.77
N ARG A 43 -2.73 -16.40 -2.05
CA ARG A 43 -1.66 -15.94 -1.15
C ARG A 43 -0.59 -15.14 -1.89
N GLY A 44 -0.09 -15.65 -3.03
CA GLY A 44 0.93 -14.97 -3.84
C GLY A 44 0.42 -13.66 -4.45
N PHE A 45 -0.84 -13.62 -4.87
CA PHE A 45 -1.48 -12.39 -5.34
C PHE A 45 -1.54 -11.32 -4.24
N LEU A 46 -2.01 -11.69 -3.04
CA LEU A 46 -2.11 -10.76 -1.92
C LEU A 46 -0.75 -10.30 -1.41
N ASP A 47 0.24 -11.19 -1.38
CA ASP A 47 1.62 -10.84 -1.06
C ASP A 47 2.14 -9.75 -2.03
N SER A 48 2.00 -9.98 -3.34
CA SER A 48 2.38 -9.02 -4.37
C SER A 48 1.62 -7.69 -4.24
N TYR A 49 0.32 -7.77 -3.97
CA TYR A 49 -0.53 -6.60 -3.80
C TYR A 49 -0.14 -5.75 -2.58
N PHE A 50 0.18 -6.38 -1.45
CA PHE A 50 0.66 -5.66 -0.25
C PHE A 50 2.08 -5.10 -0.45
N GLN A 51 2.98 -5.83 -1.11
CA GLN A 51 4.31 -5.35 -1.47
C GLN A 51 4.27 -4.10 -2.36
N LEU A 52 3.31 -4.03 -3.29
CA LEU A 52 3.07 -2.83 -4.09
C LEU A 52 2.73 -1.62 -3.19
N GLY A 53 1.86 -1.83 -2.20
CA GLY A 53 1.53 -0.80 -1.21
C GLY A 53 2.73 -0.33 -0.40
N GLU A 54 3.59 -1.26 0.04
CA GLU A 54 4.84 -0.92 0.75
C GLU A 54 5.80 -0.11 -0.11
N THR A 55 5.89 -0.42 -1.40
CA THR A 55 6.72 0.32 -2.36
C THR A 55 6.21 1.75 -2.53
N VAL A 56 4.91 1.91 -2.78
CA VAL A 56 4.28 3.23 -2.94
C VAL A 56 4.38 4.06 -1.66
N PHE A 57 4.12 3.43 -0.49
CA PHE A 57 4.30 4.08 0.81
C PHE A 57 5.75 4.56 1.01
N GLY A 58 6.74 3.74 0.63
CA GLY A 58 8.15 4.08 0.68
C GLY A 58 8.51 5.28 -0.20
N ILE A 59 8.00 5.32 -1.44
CA ILE A 59 8.20 6.45 -2.36
C ILE A 59 7.60 7.73 -1.78
N ILE A 60 6.35 7.69 -1.30
CA ILE A 60 5.67 8.84 -0.70
C ILE A 60 6.43 9.32 0.54
N SER A 61 6.81 8.40 1.42
CA SER A 61 7.57 8.73 2.63
C SER A 61 8.92 9.36 2.29
N GLY A 62 9.64 8.80 1.30
CA GLY A 62 10.89 9.33 0.79
C GLY A 62 10.75 10.75 0.23
N TYR A 63 9.67 11.01 -0.52
CA TYR A 63 9.35 12.35 -0.98
C TYR A 63 9.07 13.31 0.19
N VAL A 64 8.24 12.88 1.15
CA VAL A 64 7.84 13.69 2.31
C VAL A 64 9.05 14.11 3.13
N VAL A 65 9.97 13.19 3.45
CA VAL A 65 11.15 13.53 4.30
C VAL A 65 12.16 14.45 3.62
N ASN A 66 12.24 14.43 2.28
CA ASN A 66 13.16 15.26 1.50
C ASN A 66 12.53 16.57 1.02
N SER A 67 11.21 16.71 1.13
CA SER A 67 10.49 17.89 0.64
C SER A 67 10.58 19.05 1.63
N ARG A 68 10.76 20.27 1.10
CA ARG A 68 10.76 21.50 1.92
C ARG A 68 9.40 21.82 2.52
N TYR A 69 8.32 21.28 1.95
CA TYR A 69 6.94 21.51 2.38
C TYR A 69 6.56 20.73 3.65
N PHE A 70 7.31 19.69 3.99
CA PHE A 70 7.05 18.87 5.17
C PHE A 70 8.17 19.06 6.19
N LYS A 71 7.81 19.14 7.46
CA LYS A 71 8.73 19.25 8.59
C LYS A 71 8.38 18.21 9.62
N ARG A 72 9.38 17.54 10.20
CA ARG A 72 9.18 16.59 11.30
C ARG A 72 8.52 17.33 12.47
N GLN A 73 7.37 16.82 12.93
CA GLN A 73 6.58 17.41 14.03
C GLN A 73 6.71 16.65 15.35
N VAL A 74 7.33 15.47 15.33
CA VAL A 74 7.54 14.64 16.53
C VAL A 74 9.02 14.73 16.89
N GLU A 75 9.33 15.25 18.07
CA GLU A 75 10.70 15.28 18.65
C GLU A 75 11.37 13.89 18.63
#